data_AF-A0A6C1NUW4-F1
#
_entry.id   AF-A0A6C1NUW4-F1
#
_cell.length_a   1.000
_cell.length_b   1.000
_cell.length_c   1.000
_cell.angle_alpha   90.00
_cell.angle_beta   90.00
_cell.angle_gamma   90.00
#
_symmetry.space_group_name_H-M   'P 1'
#
loop_
_entity.id
_entity.type
_entity.pdbx_description
1 polymer ?
#
loop_
_entity_poly.entity_id
_entity_poly.type
_entity_poly.pdbx_seq_one_letter_code
_entity_poly.pdbx_strand_id
1 'polypeptide(L)'
;MRFRPNRRTLWSLTRGGTALNLHEGYRHADPWLLDHLARVACEPRGTSPEARRSRAAVRDALLKRMEDAAPRPPGPDSATPDQAHWLRALYTHHNRAAFRGDLPADLPLRLSARMRSTLGWIRPEHHGPRRQVGELALNADLVLPENAGLLVEVLRHEMAHVEAWLLHGEGGHGPAWKRIATRVGCTPRARPRGMRLVRRPSGTPPNPRVPPLPEPR
;
A
#
# COMPACT_ATOMS: atom_id res chain seq x y z
N MET A 1 17.92 -17.03 -22.08
CA MET A 1 17.31 -16.33 -20.91
C MET A 1 18.18 -16.53 -19.68
N ARG A 2 18.25 -15.57 -18.74
CA ARG A 2 18.98 -15.70 -17.47
C ARG A 2 18.13 -15.21 -16.30
N PHE A 3 18.20 -15.88 -15.15
CA PHE A 3 17.52 -15.45 -13.93
C PHE A 3 18.48 -14.74 -12.99
N ARG A 4 18.05 -13.64 -12.38
CA ARG A 4 18.87 -12.80 -11.48
C ARG A 4 18.18 -12.59 -10.13
N PRO A 5 18.91 -12.68 -9.02
CA PRO A 5 18.39 -12.32 -7.70
C PRO A 5 18.46 -10.79 -7.52
N ASN A 6 17.60 -10.04 -8.20
CA ASN A 6 17.56 -8.57 -8.09
C ASN A 6 16.17 -8.08 -7.69
N ARG A 7 16.06 -7.39 -6.55
CA ARG A 7 14.79 -6.89 -5.99
C ARG A 7 14.17 -5.68 -6.71
N ARG A 8 14.86 -5.06 -7.68
CA ARG A 8 14.46 -3.78 -8.31
C ARG A 8 14.11 -3.87 -9.79
N THR A 9 14.49 -4.94 -10.47
CA THR A 9 14.30 -5.07 -11.93
C THR A 9 13.58 -6.37 -12.23
N LEU A 10 12.33 -6.27 -12.69
CA LEU A 10 11.51 -7.43 -13.05
C LEU A 10 12.08 -8.15 -14.28
N TRP A 11 12.54 -7.39 -15.27
CA TRP A 11 13.26 -7.91 -16.43
C TRP A 11 14.13 -6.82 -17.08
N SER A 12 15.14 -7.25 -17.84
CA SER A 12 15.95 -6.37 -18.69
C SER A 12 16.47 -7.11 -19.92
N LEU A 13 16.69 -6.36 -21.00
CA LEU A 13 17.39 -6.86 -22.18
C LEU A 13 18.84 -6.39 -22.16
N THR A 14 19.77 -7.32 -22.40
CA THR A 14 21.19 -7.02 -22.60
C THR A 14 21.66 -7.56 -23.95
N ARG A 15 22.92 -7.26 -24.33
CA ARG A 15 23.53 -7.70 -25.60
C ARG A 15 22.70 -7.30 -26.83
N GLY A 16 22.31 -6.03 -26.90
CA GLY A 16 21.54 -5.50 -28.04
C GLY A 16 20.15 -6.12 -28.22
N GLY A 17 19.52 -6.62 -27.16
CA GLY A 17 18.17 -7.23 -27.23
C GLY A 17 18.16 -8.75 -27.33
N THR A 18 19.32 -9.40 -27.41
CA THR A 18 19.41 -10.87 -27.60
C THR A 18 19.41 -11.67 -26.30
N ALA A 19 19.56 -11.01 -25.14
CA ALA A 19 19.58 -11.67 -23.85
C ALA A 19 18.54 -11.08 -22.88
N LEU A 20 17.47 -11.84 -22.63
CA LEU A 20 16.49 -11.54 -21.59
C LEU A 20 16.99 -11.99 -20.21
N ASN A 21 17.11 -11.03 -19.30
CA ASN A 21 17.35 -11.27 -17.88
C ASN A 21 16.02 -11.08 -17.14
N LEU A 22 15.61 -12.06 -16.36
CA LEU A 22 14.39 -12.01 -15.55
C LEU A 22 14.76 -12.06 -14.06
N HIS A 23 13.90 -11.49 -13.21
CA HIS A 23 13.98 -11.75 -11.77
C HIS A 23 13.81 -13.26 -11.51
N GLU A 24 14.54 -13.79 -10.54
CA GLU A 24 14.44 -15.19 -10.09
C GLU A 24 13.03 -15.68 -9.74
N GLY A 25 12.09 -14.80 -9.40
CA GLY A 25 10.70 -15.18 -9.13
C GLY A 25 9.98 -15.75 -10.36
N TYR A 26 10.52 -15.52 -11.56
CA TYR A 26 10.01 -16.10 -12.81
C TYR A 26 10.64 -17.45 -13.15
N ARG A 27 11.54 -18.01 -12.33
CA ARG A 27 12.22 -19.28 -12.62
C ARG A 27 11.26 -20.46 -12.81
N HIS A 28 10.13 -20.42 -12.10
CA HIS A 28 9.08 -21.43 -12.16
C HIS A 28 7.84 -20.93 -12.92
N ALA A 29 7.97 -19.85 -13.70
CA ALA A 29 6.90 -19.44 -14.58
C ALA A 29 6.74 -20.45 -15.71
N ASP A 30 5.50 -20.62 -16.15
CA ASP A 30 5.16 -21.52 -17.25
C ASP A 30 5.91 -21.11 -18.54
N PRO A 31 6.57 -22.04 -19.25
CA PRO A 31 7.31 -21.74 -20.48
C PRO A 31 6.54 -20.88 -21.49
N TRP A 32 5.22 -21.10 -21.65
CA TRP A 32 4.40 -20.31 -22.58
C TRP A 32 4.38 -18.81 -22.20
N LEU A 33 4.37 -18.50 -20.90
CA LEU A 33 4.37 -17.12 -20.41
C LEU A 33 5.75 -16.47 -20.60
N LEU A 34 6.82 -17.24 -20.44
CA LEU A 34 8.19 -16.80 -20.67
C LEU A 34 8.42 -16.42 -22.14
N ASP A 35 7.83 -17.16 -23.07
CA ASP A 35 7.90 -16.87 -24.52
C ASP A 35 7.18 -15.57 -24.87
N HIS A 36 5.99 -15.33 -24.33
CA HIS A 36 5.32 -14.05 -24.54
C HIS A 36 6.05 -12.88 -23.88
N LEU A 37 6.63 -13.06 -22.69
CA LEU A 37 7.48 -12.03 -22.05
C LEU A 37 8.70 -11.71 -22.91
N ALA A 38 9.36 -12.72 -23.48
CA ALA A 38 10.46 -12.52 -24.40
C ALA A 38 10.03 -11.76 -25.67
N ARG A 39 8.85 -12.08 -26.22
CA ARG A 39 8.30 -11.38 -27.38
C ARG A 39 8.00 -9.91 -27.07
N VAL A 40 7.36 -9.62 -25.94
CA VAL A 40 7.08 -8.25 -25.49
C VAL A 40 8.36 -7.46 -25.27
N ALA A 41 9.38 -8.11 -24.71
CA ALA A 41 10.69 -7.50 -24.51
C ALA A 41 11.36 -7.13 -25.85
N CYS A 42 11.33 -8.03 -26.84
CA CYS A 42 11.96 -7.79 -28.15
C CYS A 42 11.19 -6.78 -29.03
N GLU A 43 9.90 -6.57 -28.80
CA GLU A 43 9.08 -5.60 -29.52
C GLU A 43 8.34 -4.63 -28.58
N PRO A 44 9.04 -3.74 -27.83
CA PRO A 44 8.41 -2.91 -26.80
C PRO A 44 7.33 -1.99 -27.37
N ARG A 45 7.55 -1.48 -28.59
CA ARG A 45 6.65 -0.61 -29.34
C ARG A 45 5.91 -1.34 -30.48
N GLY A 46 6.06 -2.65 -30.61
CA GLY A 46 5.53 -3.41 -31.74
C GLY A 46 4.01 -3.32 -31.86
N THR A 47 3.51 -2.95 -33.04
CA THR A 47 2.09 -2.93 -33.41
C THR A 47 1.63 -4.24 -34.05
N SER A 48 2.55 -5.21 -34.21
CA SER A 48 2.28 -6.51 -34.82
C SER A 48 1.12 -7.22 -34.10
N PRO A 49 0.25 -7.96 -34.82
CA PRO A 49 -0.78 -8.80 -34.22
C PRO A 49 -0.22 -9.75 -33.15
N GLU A 50 0.95 -10.32 -33.39
CA GLU A 50 1.65 -11.24 -32.49
C GLU A 50 2.10 -10.56 -31.19
N ALA A 51 2.65 -9.34 -31.26
CA ALA A 51 3.03 -8.58 -30.07
C ALA A 51 1.80 -8.15 -29.28
N ARG A 52 0.69 -7.79 -29.94
CA ARG A 52 -0.58 -7.49 -29.26
C ARG A 52 -1.14 -8.72 -28.54
N ARG A 53 -1.18 -9.88 -29.20
CA ARG A 53 -1.59 -11.15 -28.56
C ARG A 53 -0.70 -11.50 -27.38
N SER A 54 0.62 -11.35 -27.51
CA SER A 54 1.57 -11.61 -26.42
C SER A 54 1.39 -10.67 -25.22
N ARG A 55 1.16 -9.37 -25.46
CA ARG A 55 0.86 -8.42 -24.37
C ARG A 55 -0.46 -8.75 -23.67
N ALA A 56 -1.48 -9.12 -24.44
CA ALA A 56 -2.76 -9.55 -23.88
C ALA A 56 -2.58 -10.80 -23.02
N ALA A 57 -1.90 -11.83 -23.52
CA ALA A 57 -1.69 -13.08 -22.79
C ALA A 57 -0.86 -12.89 -21.51
N VAL A 58 0.19 -12.05 -21.55
CA VAL A 58 0.97 -11.69 -20.34
C VAL A 58 0.10 -10.94 -19.33
N ARG A 59 -0.70 -9.97 -19.80
CA ARG A 59 -1.63 -9.23 -18.94
C ARG A 59 -2.64 -10.17 -18.30
N ASP A 60 -3.26 -11.05 -19.07
CA ASP A 60 -4.31 -11.94 -18.60
C ASP A 60 -3.75 -12.98 -17.61
N ALA A 61 -2.53 -13.49 -17.84
CA ALA A 61 -1.83 -14.32 -16.87
C ALA A 61 -1.48 -13.58 -15.57
N LEU A 62 -1.09 -12.30 -15.66
CA LEU A 62 -0.84 -11.46 -14.49
C LEU A 62 -2.13 -11.20 -13.71
N LEU A 63 -3.22 -10.90 -14.41
CA LEU A 63 -4.54 -10.71 -13.80
C LEU A 63 -4.99 -11.98 -13.09
N LYS A 64 -4.96 -13.14 -13.77
CA LYS A 64 -5.29 -14.43 -13.16
C LYS A 64 -4.43 -14.73 -11.93
N ARG A 65 -3.12 -14.46 -12.00
CA ARG A 65 -2.23 -14.67 -10.85
C ARG A 65 -2.50 -13.68 -9.71
N MET A 66 -3.00 -12.48 -10.00
CA MET A 66 -3.46 -11.54 -8.98
C MET A 66 -4.79 -11.98 -8.36
N GLU A 67 -5.68 -12.61 -9.13
CA GLU A 67 -6.92 -13.21 -8.63
C GLU A 67 -6.64 -14.43 -7.73
N ASP A 68 -5.68 -15.27 -8.12
CA ASP A 68 -5.26 -16.48 -7.40
C ASP A 68 -4.28 -16.17 -6.24
N ALA A 69 -3.78 -14.94 -6.14
CA ALA A 69 -2.82 -14.57 -5.11
C ALA A 69 -3.50 -14.54 -3.74
N ALA A 70 -3.03 -15.40 -2.83
CA ALA A 70 -3.38 -15.28 -1.43
C ALA A 70 -3.08 -13.85 -0.93
N PRO A 71 -3.93 -13.29 -0.05
CA PRO A 71 -3.69 -11.98 0.54
C PRO A 71 -2.29 -11.93 1.12
N ARG A 72 -1.50 -10.94 0.70
CA ARG A 72 -0.15 -10.82 1.23
C ARG A 72 -0.24 -10.42 2.70
N PRO A 73 0.47 -11.11 3.61
CA PRO A 73 0.39 -10.82 5.03
C PRO A 73 0.86 -9.39 5.33
N PRO A 74 0.36 -8.78 6.43
CA PRO A 74 0.86 -7.52 6.95
C PRO A 74 2.38 -7.51 7.10
N GLY A 75 2.98 -6.32 7.05
CA GLY A 75 4.41 -6.17 7.36
C GLY A 75 4.71 -6.49 8.83
N PRO A 76 6.00 -6.60 9.21
CA PRO A 76 6.36 -6.78 10.62
C PRO A 76 5.94 -5.53 11.42
N ASP A 77 5.15 -5.75 12.47
CA ASP A 77 4.67 -4.73 13.38
C ASP A 77 5.74 -4.33 14.39
N SER A 78 5.74 -3.06 14.77
CA SER A 78 6.60 -2.51 15.83
C SER A 78 5.80 -2.10 17.07
N ALA A 79 4.47 -2.29 17.05
CA ALA A 79 3.58 -2.04 18.17
C ALA A 79 3.80 -3.05 19.31
N THR A 80 3.62 -2.58 20.54
CA THR A 80 3.29 -3.48 21.67
C THR A 80 1.84 -3.98 21.54
N PRO A 81 1.44 -5.06 22.23
CA PRO A 81 0.03 -5.50 22.26
C PRO A 81 -0.95 -4.39 22.65
N ASP A 82 -0.60 -3.56 23.65
CA ASP A 82 -1.43 -2.44 24.07
C ASP A 82 -1.57 -1.37 22.98
N GLN A 83 -0.50 -1.09 22.24
CA GLN A 83 -0.54 -0.18 21.10
C GLN A 83 -1.35 -0.73 19.94
N ALA A 84 -1.30 -2.03 19.68
CA ALA A 84 -2.13 -2.66 18.66
C ALA A 84 -3.62 -2.56 19.03
N HIS A 85 -3.97 -2.85 20.30
CA HIS A 85 -5.33 -2.70 20.81
C HIS A 85 -5.81 -1.25 20.73
N TRP A 86 -4.97 -0.30 21.16
CA TRP A 86 -5.27 1.12 21.07
C TRP A 86 -5.46 1.60 19.64
N LEU A 87 -4.59 1.22 18.71
CA LEU A 87 -4.69 1.63 17.31
C LEU A 87 -6.00 1.13 16.69
N ARG A 88 -6.42 -0.10 17.04
CA ARG A 88 -7.74 -0.64 16.66
C ARG A 88 -8.88 0.18 17.25
N ALA A 89 -8.81 0.55 18.52
CA ALA A 89 -9.84 1.35 19.17
C ALA A 89 -9.91 2.77 18.57
N LEU A 90 -8.77 3.40 18.30
CA LEU A 90 -8.68 4.72 17.67
C LEU A 90 -9.25 4.70 16.25
N TYR A 91 -8.88 3.69 15.44
CA TYR A 91 -9.48 3.49 14.12
C TYR A 91 -11.00 3.32 14.22
N THR A 92 -11.48 2.49 15.15
CA THR A 92 -12.92 2.21 15.32
C THR A 92 -13.68 3.48 15.70
N HIS A 93 -13.11 4.27 16.62
CA HIS A 93 -13.66 5.57 16.99
C HIS A 93 -13.80 6.49 15.77
N HIS A 94 -12.73 6.67 15.00
CA HIS A 94 -12.78 7.55 13.82
C HIS A 94 -13.65 6.99 12.70
N ASN A 95 -13.70 5.67 12.52
CA ASN A 95 -14.57 5.05 11.52
C ASN A 95 -16.03 5.39 11.82
N ARG A 96 -16.45 5.24 13.07
CA ARG A 96 -17.80 5.63 13.50
C ARG A 96 -18.04 7.13 13.36
N ALA A 97 -17.14 7.94 13.91
CA ALA A 97 -17.35 9.39 14.04
C ALA A 97 -17.27 10.16 12.71
N ALA A 98 -16.37 9.76 11.79
CA ALA A 98 -16.10 10.51 10.57
C ALA A 98 -16.48 9.74 9.29
N PHE A 99 -16.54 8.41 9.34
CA PHE A 99 -16.81 7.54 8.19
C PHE A 99 -18.12 6.75 8.34
N ARG A 100 -18.97 7.09 9.32
CA ARG A 100 -20.29 6.47 9.56
C ARG A 100 -20.25 4.95 9.81
N GLY A 101 -19.07 4.41 10.09
CA GLY A 101 -18.87 2.96 10.22
C GLY A 101 -18.72 2.23 8.89
N ASP A 102 -18.63 2.93 7.75
CA ASP A 102 -18.62 2.32 6.42
C ASP A 102 -17.29 1.64 6.06
N LEU A 103 -16.21 1.93 6.80
CA LEU A 103 -14.91 1.27 6.56
C LEU A 103 -14.85 -0.12 7.21
N PRO A 104 -14.06 -1.06 6.65
CA PRO A 104 -13.95 -2.42 7.18
C PRO A 104 -13.54 -2.44 8.65
N ALA A 105 -14.30 -3.18 9.47
CA ALA A 105 -14.05 -3.29 10.91
C ALA A 105 -12.79 -4.11 11.22
N ASP A 106 -12.43 -5.04 10.35
CA ASP A 106 -11.31 -5.98 10.45
C ASP A 106 -10.09 -5.55 9.62
N LEU A 107 -10.04 -4.30 9.15
CA LEU A 107 -8.90 -3.76 8.39
C LEU A 107 -7.59 -3.98 9.17
N PRO A 108 -6.58 -4.68 8.59
CA PRO A 108 -5.29 -4.85 9.23
C PRO A 108 -4.61 -3.50 9.46
N LEU A 109 -4.24 -3.24 10.71
CA LEU A 109 -3.57 -2.01 11.15
C LEU A 109 -2.16 -2.32 11.65
N ARG A 110 -1.21 -1.42 11.41
CA ARG A 110 0.17 -1.60 11.86
C ARG A 110 0.87 -0.31 12.26
N LEU A 111 1.72 -0.38 13.29
CA LEU A 111 2.72 0.65 13.57
C LEU A 111 4.10 0.22 13.05
N SER A 112 4.75 1.08 12.29
CA SER A 112 5.98 0.76 11.59
C SER A 112 7.14 1.63 12.05
N ALA A 113 8.12 1.05 12.75
CA ALA A 113 9.38 1.74 13.08
C ALA A 113 10.29 1.95 11.86
N ARG A 114 9.99 1.30 10.72
CA ARG A 114 10.81 1.37 9.49
C ARG A 114 10.49 2.56 8.59
N MET A 115 9.40 3.28 8.86
CA MET A 115 8.99 4.41 8.01
C MET A 115 9.87 5.64 8.28
N ARG A 116 10.64 6.08 7.27
CA ARG A 116 11.56 7.24 7.36
C ARG A 116 11.10 8.46 6.58
N SER A 117 10.44 8.26 5.44
CA SER A 117 10.02 9.33 4.53
C SER A 117 8.50 9.51 4.42
N THR A 118 7.74 8.58 5.00
CA THR A 118 6.26 8.60 5.02
C THR A 118 5.75 8.51 6.46
N LEU A 119 4.54 9.03 6.67
CA LEU A 119 3.85 9.00 7.96
C LEU A 119 2.79 7.90 8.03
N GLY A 120 2.23 7.54 6.88
CA GLY A 120 1.34 6.41 6.73
C GLY A 120 1.29 5.95 5.28
N TRP A 121 0.57 4.86 5.05
CA TRP A 121 0.10 4.43 3.75
C TRP A 121 -1.01 3.40 3.91
N ILE A 122 -1.81 3.23 2.86
CA ILE A 122 -2.63 2.04 2.65
C ILE A 122 -2.01 1.15 1.57
N ARG A 123 -2.34 -0.13 1.59
CA ARG A 123 -2.03 -1.07 0.50
C ARG A 123 -3.32 -1.41 -0.23
N PRO A 124 -3.62 -0.71 -1.34
CA PRO A 124 -4.76 -1.05 -2.18
C PRO A 124 -4.56 -2.42 -2.81
N GLU A 125 -5.60 -3.23 -2.75
CA GLU A 125 -5.62 -4.60 -3.25
C GLU A 125 -6.90 -4.91 -4.02
N HIS A 126 -6.83 -6.00 -4.77
CA HIS A 126 -7.99 -6.65 -5.36
C HIS A 126 -8.05 -8.08 -4.86
N HIS A 127 -9.25 -8.59 -4.66
CA HIS A 127 -9.53 -9.99 -4.45
C HIS A 127 -10.60 -10.40 -5.46
N GLY A 128 -10.16 -10.97 -6.58
CA GLY A 128 -11.00 -11.08 -7.78
C GLY A 128 -11.45 -9.70 -8.27
N PRO A 129 -12.74 -9.51 -8.63
CA PRO A 129 -13.26 -8.23 -9.10
C PRO A 129 -13.49 -7.19 -7.98
N ARG A 130 -13.31 -7.58 -6.71
CA ARG A 130 -13.60 -6.71 -5.56
C ARG A 130 -12.35 -5.96 -5.11
N ARG A 131 -12.48 -4.65 -4.91
CA ARG A 131 -11.45 -3.83 -4.28
C ARG A 131 -11.41 -4.11 -2.78
N GLN A 132 -10.21 -4.24 -2.24
CA GLN A 132 -9.93 -4.43 -0.82
C GLN A 132 -8.74 -3.57 -0.39
N VAL A 133 -8.52 -3.43 0.91
CA VAL A 133 -7.30 -2.84 1.45
C VAL A 133 -6.61 -3.90 2.30
N GLY A 134 -5.41 -4.29 1.90
CA GLY A 134 -4.67 -5.35 2.58
C GLY A 134 -4.03 -4.89 3.89
N GLU A 135 -3.78 -3.59 4.06
CA GLU A 135 -3.23 -3.01 5.30
C GLU A 135 -3.33 -1.48 5.29
N LEU A 136 -3.55 -0.88 6.47
CA LEU A 136 -3.24 0.52 6.77
C LEU A 136 -2.09 0.56 7.79
N ALA A 137 -0.97 1.16 7.40
CA ALA A 137 0.21 1.25 8.24
C ALA A 137 0.57 2.70 8.56
N LEU A 138 0.92 2.96 9.81
CA LEU A 138 1.34 4.26 10.32
C LEU A 138 2.78 4.24 10.82
N ASN A 139 3.43 5.40 10.84
CA ASN A 139 4.73 5.56 11.46
C ASN A 139 4.61 5.40 12.97
N ALA A 140 5.42 4.52 13.57
CA ALA A 140 5.35 4.24 15.00
C ALA A 140 5.62 5.47 15.88
N ASP A 141 6.37 6.47 15.39
CA ASP A 141 6.63 7.69 16.16
C ASP A 141 5.41 8.61 16.27
N LEU A 142 4.32 8.37 15.52
CA LEU A 142 3.09 9.15 15.66
C LEU A 142 2.42 8.99 17.04
N VAL A 143 2.74 7.94 17.78
CA VAL A 143 2.21 7.71 19.14
C VAL A 143 2.91 8.56 20.22
N LEU A 144 3.96 9.30 19.85
CA LEU A 144 4.61 10.23 20.77
C LEU A 144 3.68 11.41 21.12
N PRO A 145 3.69 11.91 22.36
CA PRO A 145 2.81 13.01 22.80
C PRO A 145 2.89 14.26 21.92
N GLU A 146 4.09 14.62 21.48
CA GLU A 146 4.36 15.78 20.62
C GLU A 146 3.70 15.66 19.24
N ASN A 147 3.36 14.43 18.84
CA ASN A 147 2.75 14.13 17.54
C ASN A 147 1.23 13.91 17.63
N ALA A 148 0.57 14.10 18.78
CA ALA A 148 -0.84 13.77 18.96
C ALA A 148 -1.77 14.43 17.91
N GLY A 149 -1.55 15.71 17.60
CA GLY A 149 -2.31 16.39 16.54
C GLY A 149 -2.03 15.84 15.13
N LEU A 150 -0.78 15.44 14.88
CA LEU A 150 -0.35 14.85 13.61
C LEU A 150 -0.90 13.44 13.42
N LEU A 151 -0.98 12.65 14.49
CA LEU A 151 -1.52 11.30 14.46
C LEU A 151 -2.95 11.26 13.91
N VAL A 152 -3.83 12.12 14.42
CA VAL A 152 -5.25 12.15 14.00
C VAL A 152 -5.36 12.58 12.54
N GLU A 153 -4.60 13.60 12.12
CA GLU A 153 -4.55 14.01 10.72
C GLU A 153 -4.13 12.86 9.82
N VAL A 154 -3.01 12.20 10.14
CA VAL A 154 -2.46 11.13 9.29
C VAL A 154 -3.38 9.93 9.26
N LEU A 155 -3.95 9.52 10.40
CA LEU A 155 -4.90 8.41 10.44
C LEU A 155 -6.11 8.69 9.55
N ARG A 156 -6.74 9.88 9.67
CA ARG A 156 -7.87 10.26 8.82
C ARG A 156 -7.48 10.38 7.35
N HIS A 157 -6.26 10.85 7.05
CA HIS A 157 -5.72 10.90 5.69
C HIS A 157 -5.66 9.50 5.06
N GLU A 158 -5.10 8.52 5.79
CA GLU A 158 -5.01 7.15 5.29
C GLU A 158 -6.39 6.48 5.22
N MET A 159 -7.29 6.73 6.18
CA MET A 159 -8.67 6.25 6.12
C MET A 159 -9.46 6.86 4.95
N ALA A 160 -9.18 8.11 4.57
CA ALA A 160 -9.74 8.72 3.36
C ALA A 160 -9.27 7.99 2.08
N HIS A 161 -8.03 7.49 2.04
CA HIS A 161 -7.58 6.59 0.97
C HIS A 161 -8.31 5.26 0.99
N VAL A 162 -8.59 4.69 2.17
CA VAL A 162 -9.39 3.45 2.27
C VAL A 162 -10.76 3.65 1.61
N GLU A 163 -11.50 4.68 1.99
CA GLU A 163 -12.81 4.95 1.40
C GLU A 163 -12.73 5.23 -0.11
N ALA A 164 -11.79 6.10 -0.52
CA ALA A 164 -11.60 6.47 -1.92
C ALA A 164 -11.28 5.24 -2.79
N TRP A 165 -10.46 4.32 -2.28
CA TRP A 165 -10.15 3.08 -2.96
C TRP A 165 -11.37 2.17 -3.05
N LEU A 166 -12.02 1.87 -1.92
CA LEU A 166 -13.13 0.91 -1.88
C LEU A 166 -14.31 1.38 -2.73
N LEU A 167 -14.73 2.64 -2.57
CA LEU A 167 -15.95 3.16 -3.19
C LEU A 167 -15.73 3.72 -4.59
N HIS A 168 -14.56 4.30 -4.86
CA HIS A 168 -14.30 5.05 -6.10
C HIS A 168 -13.16 4.48 -6.94
N GLY A 169 -12.38 3.51 -6.44
CA GLY A 169 -11.20 2.99 -7.14
C GLY A 169 -10.06 3.98 -7.27
N GLU A 170 -10.06 5.06 -6.48
CA GLU A 170 -8.98 6.05 -6.48
C GLU A 170 -7.90 5.64 -5.47
N GLY A 171 -6.70 5.27 -5.96
CA GLY A 171 -5.55 4.91 -5.11
C GLY A 171 -4.64 6.09 -4.75
N GLY A 172 -5.01 7.31 -5.11
CA GLY A 172 -4.23 8.53 -4.85
C GLY A 172 -5.12 9.72 -4.51
N HIS A 173 -4.57 10.93 -4.50
CA HIS A 173 -5.27 12.15 -4.08
C HIS A 173 -6.19 12.75 -5.16
N GLY A 174 -7.03 11.92 -5.78
CA GLY A 174 -7.99 12.30 -6.82
C GLY A 174 -9.17 13.13 -6.29
N PRO A 175 -10.12 13.50 -7.18
CA PRO A 175 -11.30 14.28 -6.80
C PRO A 175 -12.13 13.63 -5.70
N ALA A 176 -12.34 12.31 -5.72
CA ALA A 176 -13.10 11.63 -4.67
C ALA A 176 -12.36 11.68 -3.34
N TRP A 177 -11.06 11.36 -3.35
CA TRP A 177 -10.24 11.46 -2.15
C TRP A 177 -10.26 12.86 -1.53
N LYS A 178 -10.15 13.93 -2.34
CA LYS A 178 -10.19 15.30 -1.83
C LYS A 178 -11.52 15.64 -1.15
N ARG A 179 -12.65 15.23 -1.74
CA ARG A 179 -13.99 15.42 -1.13
C ARG A 179 -14.10 14.69 0.20
N ILE A 180 -13.63 13.44 0.25
CA ILE A 180 -13.62 12.63 1.47
C ILE A 180 -12.74 13.28 2.54
N ALA A 181 -11.51 13.68 2.19
CA ALA A 181 -10.58 14.34 3.09
C ALA A 181 -11.19 15.59 3.74
N THR A 182 -11.81 16.46 2.94
CA THR A 182 -12.54 17.62 3.45
C THR A 182 -13.71 17.21 4.37
N ARG A 183 -14.51 16.22 3.98
CA ARG A 183 -15.66 15.74 4.77
C ARG A 183 -15.24 15.18 6.14
N VAL A 184 -14.13 14.44 6.20
CA VAL A 184 -13.65 13.81 7.45
C VAL A 184 -12.74 14.72 8.27
N GLY A 185 -12.53 15.97 7.80
CA GLY A 185 -11.79 16.99 8.52
C GLY A 185 -10.28 16.74 8.56
N CYS A 186 -9.69 16.20 7.49
CA CYS A 186 -8.24 16.24 7.28
C CYS A 186 -7.87 17.14 6.11
N THR A 187 -6.63 17.61 6.05
CA THR A 187 -6.18 18.50 4.97
C THR A 187 -6.24 17.78 3.61
N PRO A 188 -6.93 18.33 2.59
CA PRO A 188 -7.04 17.71 1.26
C PRO A 188 -5.79 17.94 0.41
N ARG A 189 -4.61 17.59 0.96
CA ARG A 189 -3.30 17.68 0.32
C ARG A 189 -2.47 16.45 0.65
N ALA A 190 -1.62 16.03 -0.30
CA ALA A 190 -0.71 14.90 -0.09
C ALA A 190 0.26 15.11 1.09
N ARG A 191 0.67 16.36 1.34
CA ARG A 191 1.44 16.76 2.52
C ARG A 191 0.90 18.09 3.06
N PRO A 192 0.32 18.11 4.26
CA PRO A 192 -0.08 19.35 4.89
C PRO A 192 1.17 20.21 5.18
N ARG A 193 1.07 21.52 5.02
CA ARG A 193 2.22 22.43 5.25
C ARG A 193 2.54 22.48 6.74
N GLY A 194 3.83 22.51 7.08
CA GLY A 194 4.30 22.70 8.46
C GLY A 194 4.22 21.47 9.36
N MET A 195 3.75 20.31 8.87
CA MET A 195 3.77 19.07 9.65
C MET A 195 5.18 18.50 9.72
N ARG A 196 5.74 18.53 10.93
CA ARG A 196 7.02 17.91 11.24
C ARG A 196 6.79 16.82 12.27
N LEU A 197 7.09 15.58 11.89
CA LEU A 197 7.09 14.45 12.82
C LEU A 197 8.27 14.61 13.78
N VAL A 198 8.00 14.65 15.08
CA VAL A 198 9.00 14.43 16.11
C VAL A 198 9.38 12.96 16.10
N ARG A 199 10.67 12.66 16.03
CA ARG A 199 11.18 11.29 15.93
C ARG A 199 11.88 10.89 17.21
N ARG A 200 11.81 9.60 17.55
CA ARG A 200 12.69 9.05 18.58
C ARG A 200 14.14 9.06 18.09
N PRO A 201 15.13 9.19 18.99
CA PRO A 201 16.52 8.99 18.65
C PRO A 201 16.76 7.60 18.03
N SER A 202 17.76 7.50 17.16
CA SER A 202 18.14 6.22 16.56
C SER A 202 18.63 5.25 17.64
N GLY A 203 18.17 4.01 17.60
CA GLY A 203 18.53 2.97 18.57
C GLY A 203 17.71 2.98 19.86
N THR A 204 16.79 3.94 20.03
CA THR A 204 15.86 3.93 21.16
C THR A 204 14.82 2.80 21.00
N PRO A 205 14.53 2.02 22.06
CA PRO A 205 13.52 0.98 21.99
C PRO A 205 12.11 1.52 21.67
N PRO A 206 11.18 0.67 21.21
CA PRO A 206 9.75 0.98 21.11
C PRO A 206 9.26 1.69 22.36
N ASN A 207 8.67 2.89 22.22
CA ASN A 207 8.00 3.53 23.34
C ASN A 207 6.72 2.72 23.63
N PRO A 208 6.54 2.13 24.82
CA PRO A 208 5.35 1.33 25.12
C PRO A 208 4.10 2.18 25.36
N ARG A 209 4.24 3.51 25.44
CA ARG A 209 3.14 4.42 25.74
C ARG A 209 2.01 4.28 24.73
N VAL A 210 0.80 4.30 25.28
CA VAL A 210 -0.46 4.39 24.57
C VAL A 210 -1.09 5.76 24.88
N PRO A 211 -1.36 6.61 23.87
CA PRO A 211 -2.12 7.84 24.08
C PRO A 211 -3.54 7.56 24.60
N PRO A 212 -4.16 8.47 25.37
CA PRO A 212 -5.58 8.34 25.70
C PRO A 212 -6.42 8.33 24.41
N LEU A 213 -7.51 7.56 24.41
CA LEU A 213 -8.47 7.60 23.31
C LEU A 213 -9.22 8.94 23.32
N PRO A 214 -9.67 9.44 22.16
CA PRO A 214 -10.56 10.59 22.12
C PRO A 214 -11.87 10.23 22.83
N GLU A 215 -12.37 11.14 23.67
CA GLU A 215 -13.68 10.99 24.32
C GLU A 215 -14.79 10.80 23.26
N PRO A 216 -15.75 9.90 23.50
CA PRO A 216 -16.93 9.81 22.64
C PRO A 216 -17.69 11.14 22.68
N ARG A 217 -17.91 11.74 21.52
CA ARG A 217 -18.79 12.90 21.36
C ARG A 217 -20.22 12.45 21.11
#